data_AF-A0A969RAX4-F1
#
_entry.id   AF-A0A969RAX4-F1
#
_cell.length_a   1.000
_cell.length_b   1.000
_cell.length_c   1.000
_cell.angle_alpha   90.00
_cell.angle_beta   90.00
_cell.angle_gamma   90.00
#
_symmetry.space_group_name_H-M   'P 1'
#
loop_
_entity.id
_entity.type
_entity.pdbx_description
1 polymer ?
#
loop_
_entity_poly.entity_id
_entity_poly.type
_entity_poly.pdbx_seq_one_letter_code
_entity_poly.pdbx_strand_id
1 'polypeptide(L)'
;MQYFLSRRFVKAVTAFVLMVSIWAIAPDAHAYNNPDLLPDKPTNVIDLAKSLTAIQEEALSKDLADFEAETGWKMRVLTQFDRTPGTAVKNFWGLDEKSMMMVVDQRGGNILNFSVGDAYYPLLSRTFWIELQTRFGNQFFVRENGEDQAIIQALDAVKFCLRQGGCGVVPGLPREQWILTLVTSIAGGVIFGFAAHPRKADQPFSWQWALIFSPLWGILFLAFGVGPVVTRTSEWLPLFRNVAGFAIGALVAYLTLGANRSPTSESET
;
A
#
# COMPACT_ATOMS: atom_id res chain seq x y z
N MET A 1 52.69 -16.85 -40.65
CA MET A 1 51.71 -16.93 -39.54
C MET A 1 51.80 -15.74 -38.56
N GLN A 2 52.99 -15.19 -38.27
CA GLN A 2 53.19 -14.04 -37.35
C GLN A 2 52.51 -12.72 -37.77
N TYR A 3 52.44 -12.39 -39.06
CA TYR A 3 51.80 -11.15 -39.54
C TYR A 3 50.28 -11.08 -39.28
N PHE A 4 49.60 -12.22 -39.19
CA PHE A 4 48.15 -12.28 -38.99
C PHE A 4 47.75 -12.06 -37.52
N LEU A 5 48.58 -12.52 -36.57
CA LEU A 5 48.39 -12.27 -35.14
C LEU A 5 48.60 -10.79 -34.80
N SER A 6 49.63 -10.15 -35.38
CA SER A 6 49.93 -8.73 -35.16
C SER A 6 48.76 -7.82 -35.58
N ARG A 7 48.14 -8.08 -36.75
CA ARG A 7 46.96 -7.32 -37.20
C ARG A 7 45.73 -7.48 -36.31
N ARG A 8 45.50 -8.66 -35.72
CA ARG A 8 44.36 -8.89 -34.80
C ARG A 8 44.60 -8.23 -33.45
N PHE A 9 45.83 -8.27 -32.96
CA PHE A 9 46.22 -7.62 -31.71
C PHE A 9 46.11 -6.08 -31.81
N VAL A 10 46.63 -5.49 -32.89
CA VAL A 10 46.50 -4.04 -33.13
C VAL A 10 45.03 -3.63 -33.19
N LYS A 11 44.17 -4.36 -33.91
CA LYS A 11 42.72 -4.07 -33.96
C LYS A 11 42.06 -4.15 -32.58
N ALA A 12 42.42 -5.14 -31.75
CA ALA A 12 41.89 -5.29 -30.40
C ALA A 12 42.32 -4.13 -29.49
N VAL A 13 43.58 -3.71 -29.57
CA VAL A 13 44.10 -2.57 -28.82
C VAL A 13 43.43 -1.27 -29.28
N THR A 14 43.28 -1.04 -30.59
CA THR A 14 42.60 0.16 -31.11
C THR A 14 41.13 0.19 -30.68
N ALA A 15 40.43 -0.95 -30.73
CA ALA A 15 39.04 -1.05 -30.27
C ALA A 15 38.92 -0.79 -28.76
N PHE A 16 39.86 -1.31 -27.95
CA PHE A 16 39.90 -1.07 -26.51
C PHE A 16 40.17 0.40 -26.19
N VAL A 17 41.14 1.02 -26.87
CA VAL A 17 41.45 2.45 -26.72
C VAL A 17 40.26 3.32 -27.11
N LEU A 18 39.55 2.99 -28.20
CA LEU A 18 38.32 3.68 -28.60
C LEU A 18 37.21 3.53 -27.55
N MET A 19 37.03 2.34 -26.99
CA MET A 19 36.04 2.11 -25.95
C MET A 19 36.35 2.90 -24.67
N VAL A 20 37.61 2.93 -24.23
CA VAL A 20 38.04 3.68 -23.05
C VAL A 20 37.93 5.19 -23.28
N SER A 21 38.28 5.69 -24.47
CA SER A 21 38.18 7.11 -24.78
C SER A 21 36.74 7.62 -24.89
N ILE A 22 35.77 6.77 -25.30
CA ILE A 22 34.34 7.11 -25.23
C ILE A 22 33.87 7.25 -23.77
N TRP A 23 34.36 6.41 -22.86
CA TRP A 23 34.02 6.49 -21.43
C TRP A 23 34.73 7.64 -20.70
N ALA A 24 35.96 7.99 -21.09
CA ALA A 24 36.74 9.06 -20.47
C ALA A 24 36.19 10.48 -20.76
N ILE A 25 35.36 10.63 -21.80
CA ILE A 25 34.73 11.91 -22.19
C ILE A 25 33.25 11.94 -21.77
N ALA A 26 32.75 10.89 -21.09
CA ALA A 26 31.40 10.93 -20.53
C ALA A 26 31.32 12.11 -19.53
N PRO A 27 30.40 13.06 -19.72
CA PRO A 27 30.23 14.16 -18.77
C PRO A 27 29.86 13.59 -17.40
N ASP A 28 30.42 14.18 -16.35
CA ASP A 28 30.03 13.87 -14.98
C ASP A 28 28.52 14.10 -14.84
N ALA A 29 27.80 13.03 -14.48
CA ALA A 29 26.37 13.12 -14.20
C ALA A 29 26.17 13.85 -12.86
N HIS A 30 26.19 15.18 -12.90
CA HIS A 30 25.89 15.99 -11.73
C HIS A 30 24.41 15.85 -11.38
N ALA A 31 24.14 15.42 -10.15
CA ALA A 31 22.79 15.50 -9.60
C ALA A 31 22.33 16.96 -9.59
N TYR A 32 21.08 17.21 -9.97
CA TYR A 32 20.52 18.56 -9.99
C TYR A 32 20.68 19.21 -8.61
N ASN A 33 21.14 20.46 -8.56
CA ASN A 33 21.39 21.20 -7.33
C ASN A 33 21.07 22.67 -7.57
N ASN A 34 19.90 23.12 -7.13
CA ASN A 34 19.45 24.49 -7.32
C ASN A 34 18.95 25.06 -5.98
N PRO A 35 19.83 25.66 -5.16
CA PRO A 35 19.47 26.21 -3.86
C PRO A 35 18.57 27.45 -3.96
N ASP A 36 18.52 28.13 -5.10
CA ASP A 36 17.72 29.36 -5.29
C ASP A 36 16.20 29.11 -5.22
N LEU A 37 15.79 27.85 -5.31
CA LEU A 37 14.39 27.42 -5.16
C LEU A 37 14.00 27.17 -3.70
N LEU A 38 14.95 27.27 -2.77
CA LEU A 38 14.70 27.06 -1.36
C LEU A 38 14.25 28.36 -0.69
N PRO A 39 13.33 28.30 0.28
CA PRO A 39 12.96 29.46 1.07
C PRO A 39 14.11 29.94 1.98
N ASP A 40 14.13 31.24 2.29
CA ASP A 40 15.12 31.82 3.21
C ASP A 40 14.92 31.39 4.67
N LYS A 41 13.71 30.95 5.03
CA LYS A 41 13.34 30.53 6.38
C LYS A 41 13.15 29.01 6.42
N PRO A 42 13.48 28.36 7.55
CA PRO A 42 13.23 26.94 7.70
C PRO A 42 11.72 26.65 7.67
N THR A 43 11.28 25.88 6.69
CA THR A 43 9.90 25.39 6.55
C THR A 43 9.87 23.87 6.51
N ASN A 44 8.75 23.24 6.88
CA ASN A 44 8.58 21.78 6.76
C ASN A 44 8.04 21.35 5.39
N VAL A 45 7.44 22.30 4.67
CA VAL A 45 6.83 22.10 3.36
C VAL A 45 7.44 23.13 2.40
N ILE A 46 7.77 22.68 1.20
CA ILE A 46 8.15 23.52 0.06
C ILE A 46 7.22 23.13 -1.09
N ASP A 47 6.25 24.00 -1.40
CA ASP A 47 5.26 23.75 -2.46
C ASP A 47 5.61 24.49 -3.77
N LEU A 48 6.49 23.92 -4.62
CA LEU A 48 6.85 24.54 -5.90
C LEU A 48 5.79 24.28 -7.00
N ALA A 49 5.03 23.18 -6.87
CA ALA A 49 4.02 22.77 -7.85
C ALA A 49 2.64 23.40 -7.59
N LYS A 50 2.44 24.09 -6.46
CA LYS A 50 1.13 24.60 -6.01
C LYS A 50 0.10 23.48 -5.87
N SER A 51 0.53 22.32 -5.36
CA SER A 51 -0.35 21.19 -5.09
C SER A 51 -1.21 21.41 -3.83
N LEU A 52 -0.84 22.37 -2.98
CA LEU A 52 -1.55 22.72 -1.76
C LEU A 52 -2.08 24.16 -1.83
N THR A 53 -3.22 24.41 -1.18
CA THR A 53 -3.62 25.80 -0.90
C THR A 53 -2.74 26.39 0.21
N ALA A 54 -2.60 27.72 0.27
CA ALA A 54 -1.80 28.37 1.31
C ALA A 54 -2.21 27.99 2.74
N ILE A 55 -3.52 27.79 2.98
CA ILE A 55 -4.05 27.34 4.27
C ILE A 55 -3.64 25.89 4.56
N GLN A 56 -3.70 25.01 3.56
CA GLN A 56 -3.25 23.62 3.71
C GLN A 56 -1.74 23.53 3.92
N GLU A 57 -0.95 24.33 3.22
CA GLU A 57 0.50 24.39 3.40
C GLU A 57 0.87 24.83 4.83
N GLU A 58 0.25 25.90 5.34
CA GLU A 58 0.48 26.38 6.70
C GLU A 58 0.03 25.35 7.75
N ALA A 59 -1.18 24.80 7.59
CA ALA A 59 -1.72 23.78 8.49
C ALA A 59 -0.85 22.52 8.51
N LEU A 60 -0.41 22.05 7.34
CA LEU A 60 0.46 20.89 7.21
C LEU A 60 1.84 21.18 7.82
N SER A 61 2.43 22.33 7.52
CA SER A 61 3.74 22.71 8.08
C SER A 61 3.72 22.72 9.62
N LYS A 62 2.63 23.24 10.20
CA LYS A 62 2.41 23.22 11.65
C LYS A 62 2.21 21.80 12.19
N ASP A 63 1.34 21.00 11.58
CA ASP A 63 1.10 19.62 12.00
C ASP A 63 2.39 18.78 11.97
N LEU A 64 3.23 18.95 10.94
CA LEU A 64 4.53 18.28 10.87
C LEU A 64 5.51 18.77 11.95
N ALA A 65 5.48 20.05 12.31
CA ALA A 65 6.29 20.59 13.40
C ALA A 65 5.85 20.02 14.76
N ASP A 66 4.54 20.00 15.01
CA ASP A 66 3.96 19.47 16.24
C ASP A 66 4.25 17.96 16.36
N PHE A 67 4.14 17.21 15.26
CA PHE A 67 4.48 15.79 15.20
C PHE A 67 5.97 15.52 15.48
N GLU A 68 6.87 16.35 14.94
CA GLU A 68 8.31 16.26 15.22
C GLU A 68 8.62 16.56 16.68
N ALA A 69 7.97 17.56 17.28
CA ALA A 69 8.12 17.89 18.70
C ALA A 69 7.58 16.78 19.62
N GLU A 70 6.48 16.13 19.23
CA GLU A 70 5.85 15.03 19.97
C GLU A 70 6.69 13.75 19.93
N THR A 71 7.20 13.39 18.75
CA THR A 71 7.72 12.03 18.49
C THR A 71 9.22 11.98 18.20
N GLY A 72 9.83 13.11 17.85
CA GLY A 72 11.22 13.20 17.38
C GLY A 72 11.46 12.69 15.96
N TRP A 73 10.40 12.38 15.19
CA TRP A 73 10.49 12.00 13.78
C TRP A 73 10.29 13.22 12.87
N LYS A 74 11.20 13.42 11.91
CA LYS A 74 11.12 14.56 10.99
C LYS A 74 10.44 14.16 9.70
N MET A 75 9.40 14.89 9.32
CA MET A 75 8.75 14.71 8.02
C MET A 75 8.84 16.01 7.23
N ARG A 76 9.23 15.91 5.96
CA ARG A 76 9.36 17.05 5.05
C ARG A 76 8.64 16.77 3.74
N VAL A 77 8.05 17.79 3.15
CA VAL A 77 7.28 17.68 1.91
C VAL A 77 7.85 18.64 0.87
N LEU A 78 8.21 18.10 -0.29
CA LEU A 78 8.63 18.86 -1.45
C LEU A 78 7.67 18.55 -2.60
N THR A 79 6.95 19.55 -3.10
CA THR A 79 6.24 19.42 -4.36
C THR A 79 7.09 20.03 -5.48
N GLN A 80 7.07 19.40 -6.65
CA GLN A 80 7.85 19.83 -7.80
C GLN A 80 7.14 19.47 -9.10
N PHE A 81 7.46 20.23 -10.15
CA PHE A 81 6.95 19.98 -11.50
C PHE A 81 8.05 20.22 -12.53
N ASP A 82 8.26 21.48 -12.93
CA ASP A 82 9.28 21.85 -13.92
C ASP A 82 10.66 22.11 -13.29
N ARG A 83 10.68 22.50 -12.02
CA ARG A 83 11.89 22.88 -11.28
C ARG A 83 12.04 22.01 -10.05
N THR A 84 13.27 21.61 -9.75
CA THR A 84 13.60 20.82 -8.56
C THR A 84 14.81 21.43 -7.86
N PRO A 85 14.85 21.57 -6.53
CA PRO A 85 16.07 22.00 -5.83
C PRO A 85 17.13 20.88 -5.80
N GLY A 86 16.70 19.63 -6.02
CA GLY A 86 17.57 18.46 -6.08
C GLY A 86 18.34 18.22 -4.77
N THR A 87 19.67 18.12 -4.83
CA THR A 87 20.50 17.78 -3.65
C THR A 87 20.57 18.88 -2.59
N ALA A 88 20.22 20.13 -2.94
CA ALA A 88 20.21 21.26 -2.01
C ALA A 88 19.32 21.01 -0.78
N VAL A 89 18.22 20.27 -0.98
CA VAL A 89 17.17 20.01 0.01
C VAL A 89 17.71 19.24 1.23
N LYS A 90 18.66 18.33 1.01
CA LYS A 90 19.21 17.48 2.08
C LYS A 90 19.90 18.31 3.16
N ASN A 91 20.73 19.27 2.74
CA ASN A 91 21.47 20.13 3.65
C ASN A 91 20.56 21.21 4.27
N PHE A 92 19.62 21.74 3.49
CA PHE A 92 18.66 22.74 3.97
C PHE A 92 17.82 22.24 5.15
N TRP A 93 17.27 21.03 5.05
CA TRP A 93 16.46 20.43 6.12
C TRP A 93 17.26 19.65 7.17
N GLY A 94 18.57 19.46 6.96
CA GLY A 94 19.40 18.66 7.85
C GLY A 94 18.85 17.24 8.00
N LEU A 95 18.50 16.59 6.89
CA LEU A 95 17.90 15.26 6.88
C LEU A 95 18.86 14.23 7.47
N ASP A 96 18.38 13.50 8.46
CA ASP A 96 19.09 12.49 9.24
C ASP A 96 18.41 11.10 9.17
N GLU A 97 18.86 10.16 10.00
CA GLU A 97 18.32 8.79 10.05
C GLU A 97 16.85 8.72 10.49
N LYS A 98 16.36 9.74 11.21
CA LYS A 98 14.96 9.87 11.65
C LYS A 98 14.17 10.86 10.80
N SER A 99 14.68 11.15 9.59
CA SER A 99 14.03 12.04 8.64
C SER A 99 13.40 11.27 7.49
N MET A 100 12.17 11.65 7.12
CA MET A 100 11.51 11.24 5.89
C MET A 100 11.17 12.47 5.08
N MET A 101 11.51 12.42 3.79
CA MET A 101 11.15 13.44 2.81
C MET A 101 10.24 12.80 1.76
N MET A 102 9.04 13.36 1.64
CA MET A 102 8.10 13.03 0.57
C MET A 102 8.27 14.03 -0.57
N VAL A 103 8.60 13.51 -1.76
CA VAL A 103 8.69 14.27 -3.00
C VAL A 103 7.44 13.99 -3.82
N VAL A 104 6.71 15.05 -4.16
CA VAL A 104 5.49 15.01 -4.98
C VAL A 104 5.84 15.54 -6.36
N ASP A 105 5.82 14.65 -7.36
CA ASP A 105 6.17 14.97 -8.74
C ASP A 105 5.08 14.49 -9.69
N GLN A 106 4.31 15.42 -10.24
CA GLN A 106 3.15 15.12 -11.09
C GLN A 106 3.54 14.47 -12.44
N ARG A 107 4.82 14.47 -12.81
CA ARG A 107 5.28 13.93 -14.11
C ARG A 107 5.36 12.41 -14.11
N GLY A 108 5.42 11.80 -12.93
CA GLY A 108 5.49 10.35 -12.76
C GLY A 108 4.13 9.67 -12.96
N GLY A 109 4.15 8.38 -13.33
CA GLY A 109 2.94 7.54 -13.23
C GLY A 109 2.47 7.38 -11.78
N ASN A 110 3.39 7.49 -10.83
CA ASN A 110 3.11 7.68 -9.42
C ASN A 110 3.69 9.03 -8.97
N ILE A 111 2.86 9.87 -8.35
CA ILE A 111 3.27 11.22 -7.98
C ILE A 111 4.05 11.27 -6.66
N LEU A 112 3.91 10.27 -5.79
CA LEU A 112 4.56 10.28 -4.47
C LEU A 112 5.87 9.52 -4.54
N ASN A 113 6.94 10.06 -3.98
CA ASN A 113 8.21 9.36 -3.81
C ASN A 113 8.74 9.64 -2.40
N PHE A 114 9.31 8.62 -1.76
CA PHE A 114 9.77 8.72 -0.37
C PHE A 114 11.28 8.52 -0.29
N SER A 115 11.96 9.50 0.29
CA SER A 115 13.34 9.35 0.76
C SER A 115 13.30 9.21 2.27
N VAL A 116 13.66 8.03 2.77
CA VAL A 116 13.41 7.63 4.16
C VAL A 116 14.73 7.27 4.83
N GLY A 117 15.00 7.85 5.99
CA GLY A 117 16.14 7.52 6.83
C GLY A 117 16.04 6.12 7.43
N ASP A 118 17.19 5.53 7.79
CA ASP A 118 17.28 4.11 8.14
C ASP A 118 16.52 3.74 9.42
N ALA A 119 16.29 4.69 10.33
CA ALA A 119 15.57 4.43 11.58
C ALA A 119 14.08 4.09 11.36
N TYR A 120 13.52 4.39 10.18
CA TYR A 120 12.13 4.03 9.87
C TYR A 120 11.95 2.54 9.55
N TYR A 121 12.94 1.88 8.94
CA TYR A 121 12.77 0.50 8.44
C TYR A 121 12.46 -0.56 9.51
N PRO A 122 12.94 -0.44 10.76
CA PRO A 122 12.49 -1.29 11.86
C PRO A 122 10.99 -1.17 12.19
N LEU A 123 10.38 -0.01 11.91
CA LEU A 123 8.97 0.28 12.24
C LEU A 123 8.04 0.13 11.05
N LEU A 124 8.53 0.46 9.85
CA LEU A 124 7.78 0.49 8.60
C LEU A 124 8.59 -0.23 7.52
N SER A 125 8.10 -1.39 7.10
CA SER A 125 8.80 -2.26 6.16
C SER A 125 8.98 -1.61 4.77
N ARG A 126 9.92 -2.10 3.96
CA ARG A 126 10.06 -1.66 2.55
C ARG A 126 8.75 -1.82 1.76
N THR A 127 8.01 -2.90 2.03
CA THR A 127 6.71 -3.16 1.39
C THR A 127 5.67 -2.11 1.77
N PHE A 128 5.69 -1.61 3.02
CA PHE A 128 4.81 -0.53 3.47
C PHE A 128 4.98 0.71 2.59
N TRP A 129 6.22 1.12 2.28
CA TRP A 129 6.47 2.30 1.45
C TRP A 129 6.02 2.13 0.01
N ILE A 130 6.20 0.93 -0.56
CA ILE A 130 5.71 0.59 -1.90
C ILE A 130 4.17 0.61 -1.92
N GLU A 131 3.51 0.05 -0.91
CA GLU A 131 2.06 0.10 -0.77
C GLU A 131 1.57 1.54 -0.59
N LEU A 132 2.24 2.35 0.23
CA LEU A 132 1.87 3.74 0.48
C LEU A 132 1.94 4.57 -0.80
N GLN A 133 3.05 4.46 -1.52
CA GLN A 133 3.26 5.08 -2.82
C GLN A 133 2.17 4.63 -3.80
N THR A 134 2.00 3.32 -4.00
CA THR A 134 1.05 2.80 -4.99
C THR A 134 -0.41 3.05 -4.63
N ARG A 135 -0.76 3.15 -3.34
CA ARG A 135 -2.13 3.40 -2.88
C ARG A 135 -2.56 4.86 -3.05
N PHE A 136 -1.72 5.80 -2.65
CA PHE A 136 -2.09 7.22 -2.63
C PHE A 136 -1.55 8.00 -3.84
N GLY A 137 -0.39 7.62 -4.36
CA GLY A 137 0.24 8.35 -5.45
C GLY A 137 -0.12 7.89 -6.86
N ASN A 138 -0.94 6.85 -7.01
CA ASN A 138 -1.36 6.41 -8.35
C ASN A 138 -2.36 7.40 -8.99
N GLN A 139 -2.39 7.40 -10.33
CA GLN A 139 -3.25 8.31 -11.10
C GLN A 139 -4.75 8.16 -10.81
N PHE A 140 -5.24 6.97 -10.48
CA PHE A 140 -6.67 6.77 -10.18
C PHE A 140 -7.04 7.49 -8.88
N PHE A 141 -6.27 7.27 -7.82
CA PHE A 141 -6.48 7.92 -6.53
C PHE A 141 -6.39 9.45 -6.65
N VAL A 142 -5.34 9.95 -7.29
CA VAL A 142 -5.09 11.39 -7.45
C VAL A 142 -6.20 12.04 -8.28
N ARG A 143 -6.67 11.40 -9.35
CA ARG A 143 -7.77 11.92 -10.17
C ARG A 143 -9.09 12.01 -9.40
N GLU A 144 -9.34 11.08 -8.49
CA GLU A 144 -10.59 11.00 -7.72
C GLU A 144 -10.59 11.90 -6.47
N ASN A 145 -9.44 12.03 -5.79
CA ASN A 145 -9.35 12.70 -4.49
C ASN A 145 -8.60 14.02 -4.53
N GLY A 146 -7.77 14.26 -5.54
CA GLY A 146 -6.85 15.39 -5.60
C GLY A 146 -5.44 15.06 -5.12
N GLU A 147 -4.48 15.89 -5.55
CA GLU A 147 -3.07 15.77 -5.15
C GLU A 147 -2.85 16.11 -3.68
N ASP A 148 -3.55 17.13 -3.20
CA ASP A 148 -3.54 17.54 -1.80
C ASP A 148 -3.94 16.38 -0.88
N GLN A 149 -4.99 15.64 -1.23
CA GLN A 149 -5.44 14.48 -0.48
C GLN A 149 -4.46 13.30 -0.57
N ALA A 150 -3.79 13.11 -1.71
CA ALA A 150 -2.74 12.11 -1.84
C ALA A 150 -1.58 12.39 -0.87
N ILE A 151 -1.18 13.65 -0.74
CA ILE A 151 -0.15 14.12 0.19
C ILE A 151 -0.60 13.89 1.64
N ILE A 152 -1.76 14.44 2.01
CA ILE A 152 -2.24 14.46 3.40
C ILE A 152 -2.49 13.04 3.91
N GLN A 153 -3.22 12.21 3.15
CA GLN A 153 -3.55 10.85 3.58
C GLN A 153 -2.32 9.93 3.66
N ALA A 154 -1.34 10.11 2.77
CA ALA A 154 -0.10 9.36 2.85
C ALA A 154 0.68 9.71 4.13
N LEU A 155 0.79 11.00 4.48
CA LEU A 155 1.46 11.44 5.71
C LEU A 155 0.71 10.99 6.96
N ASP A 156 -0.63 11.09 6.96
CA ASP A 156 -1.46 10.63 8.08
C ASP A 156 -1.28 9.13 8.35
N ALA A 157 -1.21 8.31 7.30
CA ALA A 157 -0.94 6.88 7.44
C ALA A 157 0.42 6.61 8.09
N VAL A 158 1.47 7.36 7.72
CA VAL A 158 2.81 7.22 8.32
C VAL A 158 2.80 7.69 9.77
N LYS A 159 2.24 8.88 10.06
CA LYS A 159 2.15 9.43 11.43
C LYS A 159 1.39 8.48 12.36
N PHE A 160 0.25 7.97 11.89
CA PHE A 160 -0.55 7.00 12.63
C PHE A 160 0.28 5.78 13.02
N CYS A 161 0.99 5.19 12.05
CA CYS A 161 1.81 4.02 12.31
C CYS A 161 2.99 4.30 13.25
N LEU A 162 3.65 5.45 13.13
CA LEU A 162 4.73 5.83 14.04
C LEU A 162 4.25 6.01 15.48
N ARG A 163 3.07 6.61 15.68
CA ARG A 163 2.46 6.74 17.03
C ARG A 163 2.11 5.39 17.65
N GLN A 164 1.87 4.35 16.84
CA GLN A 164 1.60 2.99 17.29
C GLN A 164 2.84 2.12 17.48
N GLY A 165 4.05 2.66 17.25
CA GLY A 165 5.29 1.88 17.32
C GLY A 165 5.54 1.01 16.08
N GLY A 166 4.94 1.35 14.95
CA GLY A 166 5.15 0.69 13.66
C GLY A 166 3.92 -0.02 13.10
N CYS A 167 3.95 -0.27 11.80
CA CYS A 167 2.91 -1.00 11.08
C CYS A 167 3.55 -1.99 10.09
N GLY A 168 2.97 -3.18 9.99
CA GLY A 168 3.34 -4.15 8.96
C GLY A 168 2.79 -3.79 7.56
N VAL A 169 1.65 -3.10 7.51
CA VAL A 169 0.88 -2.77 6.29
C VAL A 169 0.28 -1.37 6.38
N VAL A 170 -0.07 -0.77 5.26
CA VAL A 170 -0.67 0.57 5.25
C VAL A 170 -2.10 0.51 5.83
N PRO A 171 -2.42 1.32 6.85
CA PRO A 171 -3.72 1.29 7.50
C PRO A 171 -4.86 1.71 6.54
N GLY A 172 -6.05 1.22 6.84
CA GLY A 172 -7.26 1.41 6.05
C GLY A 172 -7.47 0.33 5.00
N LEU A 173 -8.72 0.15 4.60
CA LEU A 173 -9.16 -0.93 3.73
C LEU A 173 -9.69 -0.36 2.41
N PRO A 174 -8.99 -0.55 1.27
CA PRO A 174 -9.50 -0.19 -0.05
C PRO A 174 -10.85 -0.84 -0.34
N ARG A 175 -11.68 -0.18 -1.15
CA ARG A 175 -13.05 -0.63 -1.45
C ARG A 175 -13.06 -2.02 -2.07
N GLU A 176 -12.13 -2.28 -2.98
CA GLU A 176 -12.00 -3.54 -3.73
C GLU A 176 -11.64 -4.68 -2.78
N GLN A 177 -10.71 -4.41 -1.86
CA GLN A 177 -10.31 -5.37 -0.83
C GLN A 177 -11.47 -5.64 0.14
N TRP A 178 -12.20 -4.59 0.54
CA TRP A 178 -13.39 -4.75 1.37
C TRP A 178 -14.46 -5.61 0.67
N ILE A 179 -14.76 -5.33 -0.59
CA ILE A 179 -15.72 -6.13 -1.39
C ILE A 179 -15.27 -7.59 -1.44
N LEU A 180 -13.98 -7.86 -1.67
CA LEU A 180 -13.45 -9.22 -1.69
C LEU A 180 -13.63 -9.91 -0.33
N THR A 181 -13.35 -9.22 0.78
CA THR A 181 -13.54 -9.78 2.12
C THR A 181 -15.01 -10.11 2.41
N LEU A 182 -15.94 -9.28 1.91
CA LEU A 182 -17.37 -9.50 2.07
C LEU A 182 -17.84 -10.70 1.23
N VAL A 183 -17.46 -10.75 -0.06
CA VAL A 183 -17.82 -11.83 -0.97
C VAL A 183 -17.29 -13.18 -0.48
N THR A 184 -16.02 -13.22 -0.06
CA THR A 184 -15.42 -14.45 0.50
C THR A 184 -16.10 -14.89 1.79
N SER A 185 -16.50 -13.94 2.66
CA SER A 185 -17.29 -14.25 3.86
C SER A 185 -18.65 -14.86 3.53
N ILE A 186 -19.38 -14.29 2.57
CA ILE A 186 -20.67 -14.83 2.11
C ILE A 186 -20.48 -16.23 1.51
N ALA A 187 -19.49 -16.41 0.63
CA ALA A 187 -19.20 -17.70 0.02
C ALA A 187 -18.83 -18.77 1.06
N GLY A 188 -17.99 -18.41 2.05
CA GLY A 188 -17.69 -19.27 3.19
C GLY A 188 -18.95 -19.65 3.96
N GLY A 189 -19.84 -18.69 4.20
CA GLY A 189 -21.15 -18.93 4.83
C GLY A 189 -21.98 -19.95 4.08
N VAL A 190 -22.16 -19.76 2.77
CA VAL A 190 -22.91 -20.67 1.89
C VAL A 190 -22.35 -22.10 1.95
N ILE A 191 -21.04 -22.26 1.86
CA ILE A 191 -20.38 -23.58 1.93
C ILE A 191 -20.59 -24.22 3.31
N PHE A 192 -20.44 -23.44 4.38
CA PHE A 192 -20.72 -23.90 5.74
C PHE A 192 -22.18 -24.35 5.90
N GLY A 193 -23.13 -23.57 5.39
CA GLY A 193 -24.57 -23.88 5.44
C GLY A 193 -24.92 -25.19 4.73
N PHE A 194 -24.37 -25.43 3.54
CA PHE A 194 -24.55 -26.71 2.85
C PHE A 194 -23.89 -27.89 3.58
N ALA A 195 -22.68 -27.70 4.10
CA ALA A 195 -21.97 -28.75 4.85
C ALA A 195 -22.72 -29.14 6.14
N ALA A 196 -23.33 -28.16 6.81
CA ALA A 196 -24.07 -28.29 8.06
C ALA A 196 -25.45 -28.96 7.92
N HIS A 197 -25.97 -29.13 6.70
CA HIS A 197 -27.33 -29.61 6.49
C HIS A 197 -27.58 -31.02 7.09
N PRO A 198 -28.71 -31.27 7.78
CA PRO A 198 -29.10 -32.57 8.34
C PRO A 198 -29.10 -33.70 7.30
N ARG A 199 -28.38 -34.78 7.62
CA ARG A 199 -28.33 -36.00 6.78
C ARG A 199 -29.09 -37.18 7.39
N LYS A 200 -29.37 -37.14 8.70
CA LYS A 200 -30.12 -38.15 9.45
C LYS A 200 -31.35 -37.48 10.07
N ALA A 201 -32.45 -38.23 10.22
CA ALA A 201 -33.72 -37.70 10.72
C ALA A 201 -33.65 -37.16 12.16
N ASP A 202 -32.72 -37.67 12.96
CA ASP A 202 -32.49 -37.32 14.37
C ASP A 202 -31.41 -36.25 14.58
N GLN A 203 -30.77 -35.78 13.50
CA GLN A 203 -29.63 -34.87 13.59
C GLN A 203 -29.96 -33.53 12.95
N PRO A 204 -30.38 -32.49 13.70
CA PRO A 204 -30.71 -31.19 13.14
C PRO A 204 -29.48 -30.46 12.57
N PHE A 205 -28.25 -30.82 12.98
CA PHE A 205 -27.03 -30.17 12.51
C PHE A 205 -25.90 -31.17 12.29
N SER A 206 -25.34 -31.17 11.08
CA SER A 206 -24.28 -32.11 10.69
C SER A 206 -22.88 -31.57 10.96
N TRP A 207 -22.52 -31.46 12.25
CA TRP A 207 -21.26 -30.87 12.71
C TRP A 207 -20.00 -31.55 12.15
N GLN A 208 -20.03 -32.87 11.97
CA GLN A 208 -18.90 -33.64 11.41
C GLN A 208 -18.54 -33.16 10.01
N TRP A 209 -19.55 -32.97 9.16
CA TRP A 209 -19.35 -32.50 7.79
C TRP A 209 -18.98 -31.02 7.75
N ALA A 210 -19.56 -30.20 8.63
CA ALA A 210 -19.13 -28.82 8.79
C ALA A 210 -17.63 -28.75 9.14
N LEU A 211 -17.11 -29.64 9.99
CA LEU A 211 -15.68 -29.71 10.30
C LEU A 211 -14.84 -30.29 9.15
N ILE A 212 -15.31 -31.31 8.45
CA ILE A 212 -14.60 -31.88 7.28
C ILE A 212 -14.41 -30.81 6.18
N PHE A 213 -15.41 -29.95 5.98
CA PHE A 213 -15.33 -28.83 5.03
C PHE A 213 -14.72 -27.55 5.62
N SER A 214 -14.27 -27.55 6.88
CA SER A 214 -13.65 -26.38 7.51
C SER A 214 -12.40 -25.83 6.82
N PRO A 215 -11.56 -26.63 6.14
CA PRO A 215 -10.49 -26.05 5.33
C PRO A 215 -11.01 -25.15 4.20
N LEU A 216 -12.20 -25.44 3.67
CA LEU A 216 -12.79 -24.69 2.55
C LEU A 216 -13.57 -23.46 3.02
N TRP A 217 -14.53 -23.60 3.93
CA TRP A 217 -15.28 -22.42 4.40
C TRP A 217 -14.45 -21.57 5.37
N GLY A 218 -13.58 -22.20 6.17
CA GLY A 218 -12.77 -21.53 7.18
C GLY A 218 -11.72 -20.62 6.56
N ILE A 219 -11.04 -21.03 5.48
CA ILE A 219 -10.09 -20.14 4.79
C ILE A 219 -10.79 -18.93 4.16
N LEU A 220 -11.98 -19.11 3.59
CA LEU A 220 -12.74 -18.03 2.98
C LEU A 220 -13.23 -17.01 4.01
N PHE A 221 -13.75 -17.47 5.14
CA PHE A 221 -14.26 -16.57 6.17
C PHE A 221 -13.16 -16.02 7.08
N LEU A 222 -12.32 -16.86 7.66
CA LEU A 222 -11.34 -16.43 8.66
C LEU A 222 -10.14 -15.75 8.01
N ALA A 223 -9.51 -16.39 7.03
CA ALA A 223 -8.27 -15.88 6.45
C ALA A 223 -8.52 -14.75 5.44
N PHE A 224 -9.55 -14.85 4.59
CA PHE A 224 -9.86 -13.82 3.59
C PHE A 224 -10.96 -12.84 4.01
N GLY A 225 -11.95 -13.28 4.78
CA GLY A 225 -13.03 -12.42 5.26
C GLY A 225 -12.67 -11.58 6.47
N VAL A 226 -12.08 -12.17 7.51
CA VAL A 226 -11.80 -11.50 8.78
C VAL A 226 -10.37 -10.96 8.84
N GLY A 227 -9.38 -11.78 8.48
CA GLY A 227 -7.95 -11.47 8.60
C GLY A 227 -7.55 -10.09 8.06
N PRO A 228 -7.89 -9.73 6.80
CA PRO A 228 -7.49 -8.45 6.24
C PRO A 228 -8.18 -7.25 6.90
N VAL A 229 -9.38 -7.45 7.46
CA VAL A 229 -10.12 -6.37 8.14
C VAL A 229 -9.48 -6.05 9.48
N VAL A 230 -9.29 -7.07 10.34
CA VAL A 230 -8.79 -6.87 11.70
C VAL A 230 -7.32 -6.43 11.74
N THR A 231 -6.56 -6.70 10.68
CA THR A 231 -5.15 -6.29 10.58
C THR A 231 -4.96 -4.91 9.96
N ARG A 232 -5.95 -4.39 9.23
CA ARG A 232 -5.84 -3.12 8.48
C ARG A 232 -6.70 -1.99 9.03
N THR A 233 -7.73 -2.28 9.81
CA THR A 233 -8.61 -1.25 10.36
C THR A 233 -9.15 -1.61 11.73
N SER A 234 -9.30 -0.60 12.59
CA SER A 234 -10.00 -0.68 13.87
C SER A 234 -11.51 -0.47 13.74
N GLU A 235 -12.01 -0.17 12.55
CA GLU A 235 -13.44 0.07 12.30
C GLU A 235 -14.25 -1.22 12.48
N TRP A 236 -15.30 -1.16 13.29
CA TRP A 236 -16.16 -2.32 13.59
C TRP A 236 -17.08 -2.69 12.42
N LEU A 237 -17.54 -1.71 11.65
CA LEU A 237 -18.60 -1.89 10.66
C LEU A 237 -18.23 -2.89 9.54
N PRO A 238 -17.02 -2.87 8.93
CA PRO A 238 -16.62 -3.85 7.94
C PRO A 238 -16.63 -5.29 8.48
N LEU A 239 -16.11 -5.48 9.70
CA LEU A 239 -16.07 -6.80 10.35
C LEU A 239 -17.49 -7.32 10.60
N PHE A 240 -18.36 -6.47 11.14
CA PHE A 240 -19.77 -6.80 11.36
C PHE A 240 -20.47 -7.23 10.05
N ARG A 241 -20.26 -6.49 8.96
CA ARG A 241 -20.83 -6.84 7.64
C ARG A 241 -20.34 -8.21 7.14
N ASN A 242 -19.07 -8.53 7.35
CA ASN A 242 -18.50 -9.82 6.95
C ASN A 242 -19.08 -10.98 7.77
N VAL A 243 -19.20 -10.81 9.10
CA VAL A 243 -19.84 -11.79 10.00
C VAL A 243 -21.31 -11.98 9.64
N ALA A 244 -22.04 -10.89 9.44
CA ALA A 244 -23.45 -10.95 9.03
C ALA A 244 -23.62 -11.61 7.66
N GLY A 245 -22.77 -11.28 6.69
CA GLY A 245 -22.76 -11.91 5.37
C GLY A 245 -22.52 -13.41 5.43
N PHE A 246 -21.57 -13.87 6.26
CA PHE A 246 -21.36 -15.29 6.52
C PHE A 246 -22.61 -15.95 7.14
N ALA A 247 -23.18 -15.35 8.18
CA ALA A 247 -24.35 -15.90 8.87
C ALA A 247 -25.59 -16.00 7.95
N ILE A 248 -25.84 -14.96 7.15
CA ILE A 248 -26.94 -14.94 6.17
C ILE A 248 -26.70 -15.99 5.09
N GLY A 249 -25.48 -16.06 4.53
CA GLY A 249 -25.13 -17.07 3.52
C GLY A 249 -25.31 -18.50 4.04
N ALA A 250 -24.88 -18.75 5.28
CA ALA A 250 -25.05 -20.03 5.95
C ALA A 250 -26.52 -20.38 6.17
N LEU A 251 -27.32 -19.43 6.65
CA LEU A 251 -28.74 -19.63 6.89
C LEU A 251 -29.50 -19.94 5.59
N VAL A 252 -29.26 -19.16 4.54
CA VAL A 252 -29.92 -19.34 3.23
C VAL A 252 -29.57 -20.71 2.66
N ALA A 253 -28.29 -21.08 2.62
CA ALA A 253 -27.85 -22.37 2.08
C ALA A 253 -28.41 -23.55 2.90
N TYR A 254 -28.42 -23.43 4.23
CA TYR A 254 -28.95 -24.45 5.13
C TYR A 254 -30.46 -24.68 4.93
N LEU A 255 -31.25 -23.60 4.76
CA LEU A 255 -32.70 -23.67 4.57
C LEU A 255 -33.13 -24.14 3.17
N THR A 256 -32.36 -23.78 2.13
CA THR A 256 -32.71 -24.06 0.73
C THR A 256 -32.85 -25.57 0.45
N LEU A 257 -31.98 -26.40 1.06
CA LEU A 257 -32.06 -27.86 0.89
C LEU A 257 -33.23 -28.49 1.65
N GLY A 258 -33.69 -27.88 2.75
CA GLY A 258 -34.85 -28.34 3.51
C GLY A 258 -36.17 -28.11 2.77
N ALA A 259 -36.29 -27.02 2.01
CA ALA A 259 -37.48 -26.71 1.22
C ALA A 259 -37.71 -27.66 0.03
N ASN A 260 -36.65 -28.27 -0.51
CA ASN A 260 -36.73 -29.17 -1.67
C ASN A 260 -37.14 -30.62 -1.33
N ARG A 261 -37.38 -30.94 -0.05
CA ARG A 261 -37.93 -32.25 0.37
C ARG A 261 -39.41 -32.11 0.74
N SER A 262 -40.29 -32.06 -0.26
CA SER A 262 -41.72 -32.29 -0.03
C SER A 262 -41.94 -33.76 0.40
N PRO A 263 -42.84 -34.05 1.36
CA PRO A 263 -43.09 -35.42 1.78
C PRO A 263 -43.78 -36.17 0.64
N THR A 264 -43.13 -37.23 0.15
CA THR A 264 -43.80 -38.22 -0.69
C THR A 264 -44.82 -38.92 0.19
N SER A 265 -46.10 -38.61 0.01
CA SER A 265 -47.19 -39.36 0.63
C SER A 265 -47.22 -40.75 -0.01
N GLU A 266 -46.69 -41.75 0.67
CA GLU A 266 -47.00 -43.15 0.40
C GLU A 266 -48.49 -43.35 0.70
N SER A 267 -49.30 -43.45 -0.34
CA SER A 267 -50.62 -44.08 -0.27
C SER A 267 -50.43 -45.57 -0.54
N GLU A 268 -50.27 -46.35 0.53
CA GLU A 268 -50.56 -47.78 0.50
C GLU A 268 -52.08 -47.96 0.36
N THR A 269 -52.51 -48.44 -0.81
CA THR A 269 -53.68 -49.34 -1.00
C THR A 269 -53.47 -50.15 -2.26
#